data_AF-Q8L4P6-F1
#
_entry.id   AF-Q8L4P6-F1
#
_cell.length_a   1.000
_cell.length_b   1.000
_cell.length_c   1.000
_cell.angle_alpha   90.00
_cell.angle_beta   90.00
_cell.angle_gamma   90.00
#
_symmetry.space_group_name_H-M   'P 1'
#
loop_
_entity.id
_entity.type
_entity.pdbx_description
1 polymer ?
#
loop_
_entity_poly.entity_id
_entity_poly.type
_entity_poly.pdbx_seq_one_letter_code
_entity_poly.pdbx_strand_id
1 'polypeptide(L)'
;PPWLCMKRKYIQMSMLIEGPKQPGNDINLYMGLLKEELATLWDTPANTWDAAAEEYFPMRAALLTTVHDFLGYGYVAGQVVHGFNACVRC
;
A
#
# COMPACT_ATOMS: atom_id res chain seq x y z
N PRO A 1 -5.58 -17.20 6.82
CA PRO A 1 -4.47 -17.95 6.18
C PRO A 1 -3.93 -17.26 4.92
N PRO A 2 -2.62 -17.31 4.65
CA PRO A 2 -2.00 -16.52 3.57
C PRO A 2 -2.60 -16.76 2.18
N TRP A 3 -2.99 -18.00 1.88
CA TRP A 3 -3.60 -18.36 0.59
C TRP A 3 -4.98 -17.71 0.37
N LEU A 4 -5.67 -17.31 1.43
CA LEU A 4 -6.96 -16.64 1.32
C LEU A 4 -6.77 -15.21 0.84
N CYS A 5 -5.77 -14.48 1.37
CA CYS A 5 -5.47 -13.09 1.02
C CYS A 5 -5.06 -12.91 -0.46
N MET A 6 -4.48 -13.94 -1.07
CA MET A 6 -4.07 -13.93 -2.48
C MET A 6 -5.22 -14.22 -3.46
N LYS A 7 -6.45 -14.48 -2.99
CA LYS A 7 -7.58 -14.61 -3.93
C LYS A 7 -7.90 -13.24 -4.50
N ARG A 8 -8.12 -13.19 -5.82
CA ARG A 8 -8.43 -11.96 -6.57
C ARG A 8 -9.52 -11.08 -5.92
N LYS A 9 -10.52 -11.68 -5.26
CA LYS A 9 -11.58 -10.95 -4.55
C LYS A 9 -11.13 -10.16 -3.32
N TYR A 10 -9.95 -10.43 -2.79
CA TYR A 10 -9.36 -9.72 -1.65
C TYR A 10 -8.14 -8.87 -2.03
N ILE A 11 -7.78 -8.85 -3.32
CA ILE A 11 -6.72 -7.99 -3.85
C ILE A 11 -7.38 -6.72 -4.36
N GLN A 12 -7.23 -5.62 -3.61
CA GLN A 12 -7.59 -4.28 -4.06
C GLN A 12 -6.34 -3.63 -4.66
N MET A 13 -6.46 -3.16 -5.90
CA MET A 13 -5.40 -2.42 -6.58
C MET A 13 -5.65 -0.93 -6.36
N SER A 14 -4.86 -0.30 -5.51
CA SER A 14 -4.78 1.15 -5.42
C SER A 14 -3.83 1.64 -6.52
N MET A 15 -4.38 2.31 -7.54
CA MET A 15 -3.59 2.97 -8.57
C MET A 15 -3.26 4.38 -8.09
N LEU A 16 -1.98 4.66 -7.84
CA LEU A 16 -1.52 6.02 -7.65
C LEU A 16 -1.49 6.69 -9.03
N ILE A 17 -2.44 7.57 -9.31
CA ILE A 17 -2.45 8.34 -10.56
C ILE A 17 -1.42 9.45 -10.39
N GLU A 18 -0.23 9.25 -10.96
CA GLU A 18 0.74 10.33 -11.05
C GLU A 18 0.15 11.47 -11.89
N GLY A 19 0.27 12.70 -11.40
CA GLY A 19 -0.03 13.87 -12.22
C GLY A 19 0.92 13.96 -13.43
N PRO A 20 0.84 15.04 -14.24
CA PRO A 20 1.71 15.21 -15.40
C PRO A 20 3.23 15.22 -15.08
N LYS A 21 3.61 15.27 -13.79
CA LYS A 21 4.95 15.00 -13.30
C LYS A 21 4.89 13.84 -12.31
N GLN A 22 5.81 12.89 -12.48
CA GLN A 22 6.04 11.83 -11.52
C GLN A 22 6.43 12.45 -10.16
N PRO A 23 5.79 12.05 -9.04
CA PRO A 23 6.09 12.56 -7.70
C PRO A 23 7.53 12.25 -7.27
N GLY A 24 8.17 11.24 -7.85
CA GLY A 24 9.55 10.89 -7.55
C GLY A 24 9.72 10.63 -6.05
N ASN A 25 10.57 11.41 -5.38
CA ASN A 25 10.82 11.31 -3.94
C ASN A 25 9.59 11.62 -3.06
N ASP A 26 8.57 12.31 -3.59
CA ASP A 26 7.40 12.73 -2.81
C ASP A 26 6.47 11.55 -2.48
N ILE A 27 6.67 10.38 -3.07
CA ILE A 27 5.96 9.15 -2.71
C ILE A 27 6.12 8.77 -1.24
N ASN A 28 7.22 9.17 -0.60
CA ASN A 28 7.44 8.96 0.83
C ASN A 28 6.41 9.73 1.68
N LEU A 29 5.95 10.89 1.21
CA LEU A 29 4.89 11.66 1.87
C LEU A 29 3.58 10.86 1.87
N TYR A 30 3.24 10.25 0.74
CA TYR A 30 2.06 9.40 0.62
C TYR A 30 2.16 8.16 1.52
N MET A 31 3.33 7.52 1.58
CA MET A 31 3.54 6.36 2.47
C MET A 31 3.40 6.76 3.95
N GLY A 32 3.82 7.97 4.32
CA GLY A 32 3.58 8.54 5.64
C GLY A 32 2.09 8.68 5.96
N LEU A 33 1.32 9.30 5.06
CA LEU A 33 -0.14 9.43 5.20
C LEU A 33 -0.83 8.06 5.29
N LEU A 34 -0.46 7.13 4.41
CA LEU A 34 -1.01 5.78 4.42
C LEU A 34 -0.74 5.05 5.75
N LYS A 35 0.45 5.24 6.32
CA LYS A 35 0.80 4.69 7.64
C LYS A 35 -0.10 5.26 8.73
N GLU A 36 -0.35 6.57 8.73
CA GLU A 36 -1.21 7.24 9.71
C GLU A 36 -2.68 6.76 9.60
N GLU A 37 -3.19 6.62 8.38
CA GLU A 37 -4.55 6.10 8.13
C GLU A 37 -4.68 4.65 8.60
N LEU A 38 -3.71 3.79 8.27
CA LEU A 38 -3.70 2.39 8.70
C LEU A 38 -3.57 2.26 10.22
N ALA A 39 -2.75 3.10 10.86
CA ALA A 39 -2.65 3.13 12.32
C ALA A 39 -3.99 3.54 12.96
N THR A 40 -4.67 4.54 12.40
CA THR A 40 -5.99 4.98 12.88
C THR A 40 -7.02 3.87 12.76
N LEU A 41 -7.10 3.20 11.59
CA LEU A 41 -8.00 2.06 11.35
C LEU A 41 -7.67 0.84 12.21
N TRP A 42 -6.39 0.66 12.53
CA TRP A 42 -5.95 -0.41 13.40
C TRP A 42 -6.34 -0.12 14.84
N ASP A 43 -6.00 1.05 15.40
CA ASP A 43 -6.24 1.39 16.80
C ASP A 43 -7.73 1.58 17.09
N THR A 44 -8.44 2.26 16.19
CA THR A 44 -9.88 2.50 16.28
C THR A 44 -10.59 1.82 15.10
N PRO A 45 -11.21 0.64 15.31
CA PRO A 45 -11.88 -0.08 14.24
C PRO A 45 -12.99 0.75 13.60
N ALA A 46 -13.01 0.80 12.27
CA ALA A 46 -14.07 1.48 11.56
C ALA A 46 -15.33 0.61 11.53
N ASN A 47 -16.48 1.19 11.91
CA ASN A 47 -17.76 0.50 11.78
C ASN A 47 -18.14 0.40 10.30
N THR A 48 -18.07 -0.81 9.74
CA THR A 48 -18.18 -1.05 8.29
C THR A 48 -19.38 -1.96 8.01
N TRP A 49 -20.15 -1.63 6.99
CA TRP A 49 -21.29 -2.45 6.55
C TRP A 49 -20.83 -3.62 5.69
N ASP A 50 -21.11 -4.85 6.11
CA ASP A 50 -20.95 -6.04 5.27
C ASP A 50 -22.22 -6.28 4.46
N ALA A 51 -22.16 -6.01 3.15
CA ALA A 51 -23.30 -6.22 2.25
C ALA A 51 -23.67 -7.70 2.05
N ALA A 52 -22.78 -8.65 2.34
CA ALA A 52 -23.05 -10.08 2.20
C ALA A 52 -23.73 -10.65 3.46
N ALA A 53 -23.38 -10.15 4.65
CA ALA A 53 -23.98 -10.56 5.91
C ALA A 53 -25.13 -9.64 6.37
N GLU A 54 -25.32 -8.50 5.69
CA GLU A 54 -26.31 -7.46 6.04
C GLU A 54 -26.18 -6.96 7.49
N GLU A 55 -24.95 -6.83 7.98
CA GLU A 55 -24.65 -6.38 9.33
C GLU A 55 -23.45 -5.43 9.38
N TYR A 56 -23.34 -4.68 10.48
CA TYR A 56 -22.18 -3.85 10.77
C TYR A 56 -21.14 -4.65 11.55
N PHE A 57 -19.87 -4.51 11.16
CA PHE A 57 -18.75 -5.11 11.90
C PHE A 57 -17.60 -4.10 12.11
N PRO A 58 -16.84 -4.25 13.21
CA PRO A 58 -15.65 -3.43 13.44
C PRO A 58 -14.49 -3.90 12.55
N MET A 59 -14.21 -3.15 11.48
CA MET A 59 -13.13 -3.46 10.55
C MET A 59 -11.79 -2.91 11.04
N ARG A 60 -10.74 -3.73 10.99
CA ARG A 60 -9.34 -3.31 11.09
C ARG A 60 -8.64 -3.59 9.77
N ALA A 61 -7.74 -2.70 9.37
CA ALA A 61 -6.95 -2.84 8.15
C ALA A 61 -5.46 -2.92 8.49
N ALA A 62 -4.71 -3.74 7.76
CA ALA A 62 -3.27 -3.84 7.87
C ALA A 62 -2.64 -4.08 6.50
N LEU A 63 -1.48 -3.47 6.25
CA LEU A 63 -0.67 -3.69 5.06
C LEU A 63 0.37 -4.77 5.35
N LEU A 64 0.31 -5.90 4.64
CA LEU A 64 1.23 -7.03 4.83
C LEU A 64 2.40 -7.01 3.86
N THR A 65 2.13 -6.69 2.59
CA THR A 65 3.12 -6.66 1.53
C THR A 65 2.68 -5.70 0.44
N THR A 66 3.65 -5.16 -0.29
CA THR A 66 3.44 -4.34 -1.48
C THR A 66 4.16 -4.97 -2.65
N VAL A 67 3.58 -4.85 -3.85
CA VAL A 67 4.20 -5.30 -5.09
C VAL A 67 4.49 -4.05 -5.91
N HIS A 68 5.75 -3.86 -6.26
CA HIS A 68 6.22 -2.72 -7.04
C HIS A 68 6.98 -3.22 -8.26
N ASP A 69 7.00 -2.40 -9.31
CA ASP A 69 7.96 -2.57 -10.38
C ASP A 69 9.36 -2.11 -9.93
N PHE A 70 10.34 -2.23 -10.81
CA PHE A 70 11.73 -1.97 -10.45
C PHE A 70 11.99 -0.50 -10.05
N LEU A 71 11.31 0.45 -10.70
CA LEU A 71 11.43 1.87 -10.37
C LEU A 71 10.73 2.20 -9.06
N GLY A 72 9.51 1.69 -8.86
CA GLY A 72 8.75 1.80 -7.61
C GLY A 72 9.51 1.24 -6.40
N TYR A 73 10.26 0.15 -6.59
CA TYR A 73 11.11 -0.40 -5.54
C TYR A 73 12.14 0.61 -5.03
N GLY A 74 12.81 1.34 -5.93
CA GLY A 74 13.82 2.33 -5.52
C GLY A 74 13.23 3.46 -4.69
N TYR A 75 12.02 3.89 -5.05
CA TYR A 75 11.29 4.90 -4.30
C TYR A 75 10.88 4.44 -2.90
N VAL A 76 10.37 3.21 -2.77
CA VAL A 76 9.86 2.69 -1.49
C VAL A 76 11.00 2.21 -0.57
N ALA A 77 12.05 1.63 -1.14
CA ALA A 77 13.20 1.13 -0.39
C ALA A 77 14.30 2.17 -0.17
N GLY A 78 14.16 3.38 -0.74
CA GLY A 78 15.22 4.40 -0.72
C GLY A 78 16.49 3.94 -1.45
N GLN A 79 16.37 3.02 -2.41
CA GLN A 79 17.50 2.48 -3.16
C GLN A 79 17.71 3.21 -4.49
N VAL A 80 18.98 3.31 -4.87
CA VAL A 80 19.36 3.81 -6.19
C VAL A 80 19.10 2.71 -7.22
N VAL A 81 18.00 2.82 -7.96
CA VAL A 81 17.59 1.86 -8.99
C VAL A 81 17.84 2.34 -10.42
N HIS A 82 18.43 3.52 -10.59
CA HIS A 82 18.74 4.12 -11.90
C HIS A 82 20.08 4.85 -11.88
N GLY A 83 20.66 5.08 -13.06
CA GLY A 83 21.97 5.71 -13.22
C GLY A 83 23.14 4.74 -13.08
N PHE A 84 24.36 5.28 -13.07
CA PHE A 84 25.60 4.49 -13.10
C PHE A 84 25.78 3.54 -11.90
N ASN A 85 25.20 3.90 -10.75
CA ASN A 85 25.29 3.13 -9.50
C ASN A 85 23.99 2.39 -9.16
N ALA A 86 23.17 2.03 -10.16
CA ALA A 86 21.94 1.27 -9.91
C ALA A 86 22.26 -0.09 -9.26
N CYS A 87 21.61 -0.37 -8.13
CA CYS A 87 21.84 -1.57 -7.33
C CYS A 87 20.51 -2.16 -6.84
N VAL A 88 20.28 -3.44 -7.13
CA VAL A 88 19.04 -4.15 -6.74
C VAL A 88 19.09 -4.64 -5.29
N ARG A 89 20.30 -4.87 -4.79
CA ARG A 89 20.52 -5.46 -3.47
C ARG A 89 21.85 -4.97 -2.91
N CYS A 90 21.82 -3.71 -2.52
CA CYS A 90 22.74 -3.08 -1.59
C CYS A 90 22.13 -3.20 -0.18
#